data_AF-A0A537MST9-F1
#
_entry.id   AF-A0A537MST9-F1
#
_cell.length_a   1.000
_cell.length_b   1.000
_cell.length_c   1.000
_cell.angle_alpha   90.00
_cell.angle_beta   90.00
_cell.angle_gamma   90.00
#
_symmetry.space_group_name_H-M   'P 1'
#
loop_
_entity.id
_entity.type
_entity.pdbx_description
1 polymer ?
#
loop_
_entity_poly.entity_id
_entity_poly.type
_entity_poly.pdbx_seq_one_letter_code
_entity_poly.pdbx_strand_id
1 'polypeptide(L)'
;MSQNSSRPVGRHFLHIPGPTPLPDRVLRAMDTPLIDHRGPEFAKLAKRCLEGIKTIFKTTKPVIIYTATGTGAWEAALVNTLSPGDRVLMVETGQFATLWKNMAEKLGLRPELIK
;
A
#
# COMPACT_ATOMS: atom_id res chain seq x y z
N MET A 1 13.93 -11.04 50.97
CA MET A 1 14.30 -10.41 49.68
C MET A 1 13.33 -10.92 48.63
N SER A 2 12.43 -10.06 48.14
CA SER A 2 11.38 -10.44 47.18
C SER A 2 11.99 -10.75 45.81
N GLN A 3 11.83 -11.99 45.33
CA GLN A 3 12.19 -12.38 43.98
C GLN A 3 11.14 -11.84 42.99
N ASN A 4 11.27 -10.58 42.59
CA ASN A 4 10.61 -10.10 41.38
C ASN A 4 11.40 -10.61 40.17
N SER A 5 11.11 -11.85 39.74
CA SER A 5 11.56 -12.32 38.44
C SER A 5 10.99 -11.42 37.35
N SER A 6 11.81 -11.02 36.38
CA SER A 6 11.38 -10.21 35.24
C SER A 6 10.33 -10.99 34.46
N ARG A 7 9.05 -10.60 34.57
CA ARG A 7 8.01 -11.17 33.73
C ARG A 7 8.39 -10.94 32.26
N PRO A 8 8.30 -11.95 31.38
CA PRO A 8 8.53 -11.73 29.96
C PRO A 8 7.60 -10.62 29.48
N VAL A 9 8.17 -9.62 28.81
CA VAL A 9 7.36 -8.57 28.19
C VAL A 9 6.47 -9.24 27.15
N GLY A 10 5.17 -8.90 27.16
CA GLY A 10 4.23 -9.39 26.16
C GLY A 10 4.59 -8.94 24.74
N ARG A 11 3.77 -9.29 23.74
CA ARG A 11 4.01 -8.87 22.36
C ARG A 11 4.03 -7.35 22.28
N HIS A 12 5.01 -6.79 21.57
CA HIS A 12 5.06 -5.36 21.30
C HIS A 12 3.89 -4.95 20.40
N PHE A 13 3.08 -3.97 20.84
CA PHE A 13 1.96 -3.45 20.08
C PHE A 13 2.32 -2.08 19.49
N LEU A 14 2.07 -1.93 18.19
CA LEU A 14 2.23 -0.67 17.47
C LEU A 14 0.92 0.13 17.60
N HIS A 15 0.96 1.27 18.30
CA HIS A 15 -0.17 2.20 18.45
C HIS A 15 -0.02 3.41 17.52
N ILE A 16 0.31 3.15 16.26
CA ILE A 16 0.44 4.13 15.19
C ILE A 16 -0.49 3.72 14.04
N PRO A 17 -0.91 4.63 13.15
CA PRO A 17 -1.85 4.30 12.05
C PRO A 17 -1.29 3.31 11.02
N GLY A 18 0.00 2.98 11.12
CA GLY A 18 0.65 1.89 10.40
C GLY A 18 2.17 1.92 10.64
N PRO A 19 2.86 0.78 10.51
CA PRO A 19 2.31 -0.57 10.25
C PRO A 19 1.57 -1.16 11.46
N THR A 20 0.78 -2.22 11.23
CA THR A 20 0.04 -2.95 12.27
C THR A 20 0.71 -4.29 12.60
N PRO A 21 0.53 -4.82 13.82
CA PRO A 21 1.03 -6.16 14.15
C PRO A 21 0.44 -7.25 13.25
N LEU A 22 1.29 -8.09 12.67
CA LEU A 22 0.85 -9.19 11.78
C LEU A 22 0.53 -10.46 12.58
N PRO A 23 -0.54 -11.20 12.26
CA PRO A 23 -0.78 -12.53 12.79
C PRO A 23 0.35 -13.51 12.44
N ASP A 24 0.66 -14.47 13.32
CA ASP A 24 1.80 -15.36 13.14
C ASP A 24 1.73 -16.18 11.84
N ARG A 25 0.53 -16.53 11.38
CA ARG A 25 0.36 -17.22 10.09
C ARG A 25 0.88 -16.40 8.90
N VAL A 26 0.78 -15.06 8.97
CA VAL A 26 1.22 -14.15 7.91
C VAL A 26 2.73 -13.99 7.98
N LEU A 27 3.30 -13.84 9.19
CA LEU A 27 4.74 -13.81 9.40
C LEU A 27 5.42 -15.07 8.84
N ARG A 28 4.87 -16.25 9.13
CA ARG A 28 5.39 -17.52 8.59
C ARG A 28 5.30 -17.62 7.07
N ALA A 29 4.31 -16.97 6.45
CA ALA A 29 4.20 -16.96 4.99
C ALA A 29 5.31 -16.11 4.32
N MET A 30 5.81 -15.07 5.02
CA MET A 30 6.94 -14.25 4.54
C MET A 30 8.28 -14.99 4.63
N ASP A 31 8.40 -15.98 5.51
CA ASP A 31 9.59 -16.82 5.72
C ASP A 31 9.65 -18.04 4.77
N THR A 32 8.98 -17.97 3.63
CA THR A 32 8.97 -19.06 2.65
C THR A 32 10.08 -18.89 1.61
N PRO A 33 10.67 -19.99 1.07
CA PRO A 33 11.66 -19.90 0.01
C PRO A 33 11.15 -19.13 -1.21
N LEU A 34 12.05 -18.37 -1.84
CA LEU A 34 11.76 -17.64 -3.07
C LEU A 34 11.28 -18.60 -4.17
N ILE A 35 10.21 -18.20 -4.85
CA ILE A 35 9.69 -18.89 -6.03
C ILE A 35 10.12 -18.14 -7.30
N ASP A 36 10.27 -18.85 -8.40
CA ASP A 36 10.52 -18.22 -9.70
C ASP A 36 9.33 -17.35 -10.13
N HIS A 37 9.57 -16.06 -10.32
CA HIS A 37 8.58 -15.06 -10.76
C HIS A 37 8.00 -15.34 -12.17
N ARG A 38 8.68 -16.13 -13.00
CA ARG A 38 8.16 -16.58 -14.31
C ARG A 38 7.57 -17.99 -14.25
N GLY A 39 7.65 -18.64 -13.09
CA GLY A 39 7.18 -19.99 -12.89
C GLY A 39 5.65 -20.10 -12.71
N PRO A 40 5.10 -21.30 -12.91
CA PRO A 40 3.65 -21.54 -12.79
C PRO A 40 3.11 -21.29 -11.38
N GLU A 41 3.94 -21.48 -10.34
CA GLU A 41 3.54 -21.25 -8.96
C GLU A 41 3.33 -19.78 -8.65
N PHE A 42 4.19 -18.88 -9.18
CA PHE A 42 3.98 -17.45 -9.04
C PHE A 42 2.74 -16.99 -9.81
N ALA A 43 2.51 -17.49 -11.03
CA ALA A 43 1.31 -17.15 -11.80
C ALA A 43 0.02 -17.50 -11.05
N LYS A 44 -0.04 -18.68 -10.42
CA LYS A 44 -1.17 -19.08 -9.56
C LYS A 44 -1.31 -18.15 -8.34
N LEU A 45 -0.21 -17.85 -7.66
CA LEU A 45 -0.21 -16.96 -6.50
C LEU A 45 -0.70 -15.55 -6.86
N ALA A 46 -0.12 -14.94 -7.90
CA ALA A 46 -0.47 -13.61 -8.38
C ALA A 46 -1.96 -13.54 -8.75
N LYS A 47 -2.48 -14.54 -9.49
CA LYS A 47 -3.91 -14.60 -9.83
C LYS A 47 -4.80 -14.66 -8.58
N ARG A 48 -4.44 -15.47 -7.57
CA ARG A 48 -5.20 -15.51 -6.30
C ARG A 48 -5.17 -14.17 -5.58
N CYS A 49 -4.03 -13.49 -5.53
CA CYS A 49 -3.92 -12.16 -4.91
C CYS A 49 -4.76 -11.11 -5.64
N LEU A 50 -4.70 -11.09 -6.98
CA LEU A 50 -5.46 -10.17 -7.83
C LEU A 50 -6.97 -10.39 -7.73
N GLU A 51 -7.44 -11.65 -7.67
CA GLU A 51 -8.87 -11.91 -7.46
C GLU A 51 -9.31 -11.66 -6.02
N GLY A 52 -8.47 -11.97 -5.04
CA GLY A 52 -8.77 -11.73 -3.62
C GLY A 52 -8.91 -10.25 -3.29
N ILE A 53 -8.03 -9.38 -3.80
CA ILE A 53 -8.08 -7.96 -3.48
C ILE A 53 -9.33 -7.26 -4.04
N LYS A 54 -9.90 -7.77 -5.14
CA LYS A 54 -11.19 -7.30 -5.68
C LYS A 54 -12.33 -7.44 -4.69
N THR A 55 -12.31 -8.46 -3.82
CA THR A 55 -13.36 -8.63 -2.79
C THR A 55 -13.29 -7.56 -1.71
N ILE A 56 -12.08 -7.05 -1.41
CA ILE A 56 -11.86 -5.97 -0.45
C ILE A 56 -12.33 -4.63 -1.03
N PHE A 57 -11.94 -4.34 -2.28
CA PHE A 57 -12.37 -3.11 -2.97
C PHE A 57 -13.80 -3.16 -3.52
N LYS A 58 -14.47 -4.33 -3.42
CA LYS A 58 -15.84 -4.56 -3.95
C LYS A 58 -15.98 -4.17 -5.42
N THR A 59 -15.02 -4.61 -6.25
CA THR A 59 -14.98 -4.30 -7.69
C THR A 59 -14.92 -5.56 -8.54
N THR A 60 -15.46 -5.48 -9.76
CA THR A 60 -15.30 -6.51 -10.80
C THR A 60 -14.27 -6.10 -11.85
N LYS A 61 -13.75 -4.87 -11.77
CA LYS A 61 -12.77 -4.32 -12.73
C LYS A 61 -11.37 -4.91 -12.52
N PRO A 62 -10.48 -4.83 -13.52
CA PRO A 62 -9.08 -5.18 -13.35
C PRO A 62 -8.43 -4.37 -12.21
N VAL A 63 -7.52 -5.02 -11.49
CA VAL A 63 -6.74 -4.45 -10.39
C VAL A 63 -5.27 -4.75 -10.63
N ILE A 64 -4.38 -3.89 -10.09
CA ILE A 64 -2.93 -4.03 -10.20
C ILE A 64 -2.34 -3.93 -8.79
N ILE A 65 -1.37 -4.79 -8.49
CA ILE A 65 -0.59 -4.74 -7.25
C ILE A 65 0.82 -4.27 -7.61
N TYR A 66 1.22 -3.13 -7.07
CA TYR A 66 2.57 -2.58 -7.27
C TYR A 66 3.50 -3.03 -6.14
N THR A 67 4.75 -3.33 -6.47
CA THR A 67 5.84 -3.53 -5.50
C THR A 67 6.30 -2.18 -4.94
N ALA A 68 5.40 -1.47 -4.28
CA ALA A 68 5.60 -0.13 -3.76
C ALA A 68 4.74 0.11 -2.51
N THR A 69 4.97 1.24 -1.84
CA THR A 69 4.06 1.75 -0.80
C THR A 69 2.82 2.39 -1.44
N GLY A 70 1.86 2.84 -0.62
CA GLY A 70 0.69 3.56 -1.10
C GLY A 70 1.03 4.80 -1.95
N THR A 71 2.15 5.47 -1.67
CA THR A 71 2.63 6.62 -2.45
C THR A 71 3.01 6.25 -3.88
N GLY A 72 3.50 5.02 -4.12
CA GLY A 72 3.76 4.56 -5.50
C GLY A 72 2.48 4.38 -6.30
N ALA A 73 1.37 3.99 -5.66
CA ALA A 73 0.07 3.90 -6.32
C ALA A 73 -0.49 5.30 -6.68
N TRP A 74 -0.18 6.33 -5.90
CA TRP A 74 -0.52 7.72 -6.24
C TRP A 74 0.16 8.19 -7.51
N GLU A 75 1.46 7.92 -7.64
CA GLU A 75 2.22 8.25 -8.83
C GLU A 75 1.70 7.47 -10.03
N ALA A 76 1.51 6.15 -9.87
CA ALA A 76 0.98 5.28 -10.92
C ALA A 76 -0.38 5.75 -11.43
N ALA A 77 -1.28 6.20 -10.54
CA ALA A 77 -2.57 6.75 -10.93
C ALA A 77 -2.41 8.00 -11.80
N LEU A 78 -1.55 8.94 -11.42
CA LEU A 78 -1.33 10.18 -12.16
C LEU A 78 -0.67 9.92 -13.53
N VAL A 79 0.46 9.21 -13.57
CA VAL A 79 1.25 9.06 -14.81
C VAL A 79 0.61 8.16 -15.86
N ASN A 80 -0.31 7.26 -15.46
CA ASN A 80 -1.01 6.38 -16.40
C ASN A 80 -2.36 6.94 -16.86
N THR A 81 -2.87 8.03 -16.26
CA THR A 81 -4.19 8.58 -16.61
C THR A 81 -4.16 10.01 -17.12
N LEU A 82 -3.02 10.71 -16.99
CA LEU A 82 -2.87 12.11 -17.35
C LEU A 82 -1.55 12.36 -18.08
N SER A 83 -1.51 13.45 -18.85
CA SER A 83 -0.32 13.95 -19.54
C SER A 83 0.17 15.27 -18.93
N PRO A 84 1.48 15.59 -19.03
CA PRO A 84 1.99 16.89 -18.60
C PRO A 84 1.19 18.05 -19.20
N GLY A 85 0.83 19.03 -18.36
CA GLY A 85 -0.03 20.16 -18.72
C GLY A 85 -1.52 19.97 -18.41
N ASP A 86 -1.98 18.74 -18.18
CA ASP A 86 -3.38 18.47 -17.84
C ASP A 86 -3.78 19.11 -16.50
N ARG A 87 -5.04 19.57 -16.44
CA ARG A 87 -5.63 20.12 -15.20
C ARG A 87 -6.24 19.00 -14.36
N VAL A 88 -6.02 19.06 -13.05
CA VAL A 88 -6.54 18.05 -12.11
C VAL A 88 -7.22 18.75 -10.95
N LEU A 89 -8.52 18.51 -10.74
CA LEU A 89 -9.21 18.99 -9.56
C LEU A 89 -8.88 18.08 -8.37
N MET A 90 -8.45 18.68 -7.26
CA MET A 90 -8.10 17.99 -6.02
C MET A 90 -8.79 18.65 -4.84
N VAL A 91 -9.04 17.91 -3.76
CA VAL A 91 -9.70 18.42 -2.55
C VAL A 91 -8.73 18.35 -1.38
N GLU A 92 -8.59 19.44 -0.63
CA GLU A 92 -7.72 19.51 0.55
C GLU A 92 -8.34 18.76 1.73
N THR A 93 -8.01 17.48 1.88
CA THR A 93 -8.48 16.63 2.98
C THR A 93 -7.40 16.38 4.04
N GLY A 94 -6.36 17.21 4.09
CA GLY A 94 -5.21 17.11 4.98
C GLY A 94 -3.91 16.67 4.29
N GLN A 95 -2.94 16.21 5.09
CA GLN A 95 -1.54 16.03 4.66
C GLN A 95 -1.37 15.20 3.38
N PHE A 96 -2.16 14.14 3.22
CA PHE A 96 -2.06 13.28 2.03
C PHE A 96 -2.49 14.00 0.74
N ALA A 97 -3.50 14.87 0.80
CA ALA A 97 -3.90 15.68 -0.35
C ALA A 97 -2.79 16.67 -0.74
N THR A 98 -2.17 17.33 0.25
CA THR A 98 -1.05 18.25 0.05
C THR A 98 0.16 17.52 -0.59
N LEU A 99 0.50 16.33 -0.10
CA LEU A 99 1.59 15.52 -0.65
C LEU A 99 1.31 15.06 -2.08
N TRP A 100 0.07 14.64 -2.37
CA TRP A 100 -0.31 14.20 -3.70
C TRP A 100 -0.37 15.35 -4.70
N LYS A 101 -0.83 16.53 -4.29
CA LYS A 101 -0.76 17.77 -5.08
C LYS A 101 0.69 18.13 -5.44
N ASN A 102 1.61 18.08 -4.48
CA ASN A 102 3.02 18.37 -4.72
C ASN A 102 3.66 17.36 -5.70
N MET A 103 3.23 16.09 -5.66
CA MET A 103 3.64 15.09 -6.63
C MET A 103 3.10 15.41 -8.03
N ALA A 104 1.82 15.78 -8.15
CA ALA A 104 1.23 16.15 -9.43
C ALA A 104 1.98 17.32 -10.12
N GLU A 105 2.35 18.35 -9.36
CA GLU A 105 3.16 19.47 -9.88
C GLU A 105 4.52 19.03 -10.40
N LYS A 106 5.22 18.13 -9.67
CA LYS A 106 6.51 17.58 -10.10
C LYS A 106 6.42 16.74 -11.36
N LEU A 107 5.26 16.12 -11.60
CA LEU A 107 4.95 15.39 -12.82
C LEU A 107 4.51 16.32 -13.98
N GLY A 108 4.52 17.64 -13.78
CA GLY A 108 4.17 18.62 -14.80
C GLY A 108 2.66 18.82 -14.99
N LEU A 109 1.84 18.33 -14.05
CA LEU A 109 0.39 18.54 -14.06
C LEU A 109 0.04 19.91 -13.45
N ARG A 110 -1.19 20.36 -13.70
CA ARG A 110 -1.75 21.62 -13.17
C ARG A 110 -2.86 21.33 -12.16
N PRO A 111 -2.52 20.99 -10.90
CA PRO A 111 -3.53 20.73 -9.89
C PRO A 111 -4.25 22.01 -9.46
N GLU A 112 -5.56 21.96 -9.39
CA GLU A 112 -6.43 22.96 -8.77
C GLU A 112 -6.96 22.38 -7.46
N LEU A 113 -6.50 22.95 -6.34
CA LEU A 113 -6.85 22.46 -5.01
C LEU A 113 -8.00 23.30 -4.44
N ILE A 114 -9.12 22.65 -4.17
CA ILE A 114 -10.26 23.26 -3.47
C ILE A 114 -10.20 22.93 -1.98
N LYS A 115 -10.55 23.91 -1.14
CA LYS A 115 -10.58 23.81 0.33
C LYS A 115 -11.95 23.39 0.83
#